data_AF-A0A2I1GE38-F1
#
_entry.id   AF-A0A2I1GE38-F1
#
_cell.length_a   1.000
_cell.length_b   1.000
_cell.length_c   1.000
_cell.angle_alpha   90.00
_cell.angle_beta   90.00
_cell.angle_gamma   90.00
#
_symmetry.space_group_name_H-M   'P 1'
#
loop_
_entity.id
_entity.type
_entity.pdbx_description
1 polymer ?
#
loop_
_entity_poly.entity_id
_entity_poly.type
_entity_poly.pdbx_seq_one_letter_code
_entity_poly.pdbx_strand_id
1 'polypeptide(L)'
;MSTPTITFIIPYIKFVNYPQNYNWLLEILIRPQPSPFVKTISRNIYKTWNGEALINFKWNTYGKYYYIIIWITFMAFLCCFTAAATISKQYIDEDMRKQLLITSIIFGFIHLSFEIHQIIYNPIKWIQDFWNIFDIMAYVLPIYASIYWLQTNNRNVSLLTFSCLFLDIKFLLFFRVFESFESDYSFKKYMNNNPNNPWNIVPTYNKVFDDGTIDTHPFIIQSPDKNTNMFEDYRTSLFAMYLFLTGDSKALSNWSYIDNPSLVILIFLFSLLIVVYLMNLFIGLLNNAIEKDNNRVSYLIQKAEILAEIELFYLLPHQRRWNTWFPEVIYYYANADKTRKKIKEMIDENEWYTNDFPELKQELLNKLNIQQKPNS
;
A
#
# COMPACT_ATOMS: atom_id res chain seq x y z
N MET A 1 27.29 -22.80 -14.92
CA MET A 1 27.07 -22.77 -16.38
C MET A 1 26.13 -21.61 -16.68
N SER A 2 26.56 -20.63 -17.47
CA SER A 2 25.69 -19.53 -17.92
C SER A 2 24.68 -20.08 -18.92
N THR A 3 23.38 -20.00 -18.60
CA THR A 3 22.32 -20.34 -19.56
C THR A 3 22.39 -19.39 -20.75
N PRO A 4 22.27 -19.87 -21.99
CA PRO A 4 22.34 -19.02 -23.18
C PRO A 4 21.23 -17.97 -23.15
N THR A 5 21.56 -16.73 -23.53
CA THR A 5 20.64 -15.59 -23.56
C THR A 5 20.39 -15.13 -24.99
N ILE A 6 19.12 -14.88 -25.32
CA ILE A 6 18.69 -14.32 -26.60
C ILE A 6 18.38 -12.85 -26.39
N THR A 7 18.86 -12.01 -27.32
CA THR A 7 18.56 -10.58 -27.32
C THR A 7 17.45 -10.31 -28.33
N PHE A 8 16.33 -9.79 -27.85
CA PHE A 8 15.22 -9.33 -28.66
C PHE A 8 15.29 -7.82 -28.86
N ILE A 9 14.90 -7.38 -30.06
CA ILE A 9 14.78 -5.98 -30.44
C ILE A 9 13.29 -5.64 -30.42
N ILE A 10 12.89 -4.74 -29.53
CA ILE A 10 11.51 -4.27 -29.42
C ILE A 10 11.46 -2.85 -29.97
N PRO A 11 10.73 -2.59 -31.07
CA PRO A 11 10.58 -1.25 -31.61
C PRO A 11 9.82 -0.39 -30.59
N TYR A 12 10.42 0.73 -30.21
CA TYR A 12 9.85 1.69 -29.26
C TYR A 12 9.14 2.86 -29.97
N ILE A 13 8.94 2.72 -31.28
CA ILE A 13 8.42 3.73 -32.20
C ILE A 13 6.92 3.96 -31.91
N LYS A 14 6.55 5.24 -31.74
CA LYS A 14 5.24 5.80 -31.34
C LYS A 14 4.96 5.94 -29.83
N PHE A 15 5.88 5.59 -28.93
CA PHE A 15 5.69 5.85 -27.49
C PHE A 15 6.52 7.03 -26.93
N VAL A 16 7.35 7.65 -27.77
CA VAL A 16 8.50 8.47 -27.34
C VAL A 16 8.45 9.95 -27.74
N ASN A 17 7.81 10.31 -28.83
CA ASN A 17 8.08 11.62 -29.43
C ASN A 17 7.32 12.74 -28.73
N TYR A 18 7.93 13.29 -27.68
CA TYR A 18 7.62 14.62 -27.18
C TYR A 18 7.95 15.65 -28.28
N PRO A 19 7.10 16.65 -28.50
CA PRO A 19 7.38 17.68 -29.49
C PRO A 19 8.69 18.41 -29.15
N GLN A 20 9.49 18.71 -30.18
CA GLN A 20 10.72 19.51 -30.03
C GLN A 20 10.42 20.96 -29.65
N ASN A 21 9.30 21.51 -30.14
CA ASN A 21 8.81 22.84 -29.74
C ASN A 21 7.91 22.71 -28.51
N TYR A 22 8.37 23.25 -27.39
CA TYR A 22 7.61 23.30 -26.14
C TYR A 22 7.83 24.59 -25.39
N ASN A 23 6.85 24.95 -24.55
CA ASN A 23 6.99 26.03 -23.60
C ASN A 23 7.36 25.45 -22.24
N TRP A 24 8.57 25.73 -21.78
CA TRP A 24 9.12 25.22 -20.52
C TRP A 24 8.22 25.52 -19.32
N LEU A 25 7.67 26.74 -19.23
CA LEU A 25 6.77 27.14 -18.13
C LEU A 25 5.45 26.37 -18.16
N LEU A 26 4.83 26.23 -19.33
CA LEU A 26 3.54 25.54 -19.46
C LEU A 26 3.65 24.03 -19.19
N GLU A 27 4.76 23.41 -19.59
CA GLU A 27 5.03 21.99 -19.33
C GLU A 27 5.30 21.68 -17.86
N ILE A 28 5.84 22.64 -17.09
CA ILE A 28 6.17 22.47 -15.66
C ILE A 28 5.04 22.90 -14.73
N LEU A 29 4.25 23.91 -15.10
CA LEU A 29 3.22 24.47 -14.20
C LEU A 29 1.78 24.01 -14.51
N ILE A 30 1.45 23.68 -15.76
CA ILE A 30 0.04 23.59 -16.17
C ILE A 30 -0.31 22.22 -16.75
N ARG A 31 0.25 21.86 -17.91
CA ARG A 31 -0.10 20.62 -18.61
C ARG A 31 1.08 20.06 -19.40
N PRO A 32 1.85 19.12 -18.82
CA PRO A 32 2.80 18.34 -19.61
C PRO A 32 2.07 17.55 -20.71
N GLN A 33 2.64 17.47 -21.91
CA GLN A 33 2.04 16.63 -22.95
C GLN A 33 2.23 15.15 -22.60
N PRO A 34 1.16 14.35 -22.46
CA PRO A 34 1.30 12.92 -22.16
C PRO A 34 1.88 12.16 -23.36
N SER A 35 2.86 11.30 -23.07
CA SER A 35 3.31 10.31 -24.05
C SER A 35 2.19 9.30 -24.34
N PRO A 36 2.25 8.60 -25.48
CA PRO A 36 1.30 7.52 -25.77
C PRO A 36 1.31 6.42 -24.70
N PHE A 37 2.42 6.26 -23.96
CA PHE A 37 2.54 5.28 -22.88
C PHE A 37 1.60 5.63 -21.74
N VAL A 38 1.62 6.90 -21.32
CA VAL A 38 0.73 7.45 -20.30
C VAL A 38 -0.75 7.35 -20.72
N LYS A 39 -1.05 7.46 -22.02
CA LYS A 39 -2.42 7.40 -22.53
C LYS A 39 -2.98 5.98 -22.64
N THR A 40 -2.14 4.98 -22.88
CA THR A 40 -2.58 3.62 -23.24
C THR A 40 -2.22 2.56 -22.21
N ILE A 41 -2.19 2.89 -20.92
CA ILE A 41 -2.04 1.91 -19.85
C ILE A 41 -3.21 0.93 -19.95
N SER A 42 -2.94 -0.33 -20.29
CA SER A 42 -3.98 -1.35 -20.40
C SER A 42 -3.46 -2.71 -19.96
N ARG A 43 -4.35 -3.48 -19.31
CA ARG A 43 -4.04 -4.81 -18.78
C ARG A 43 -3.57 -5.79 -19.85
N ASN A 44 -4.09 -5.68 -21.07
CA ASN A 44 -3.74 -6.57 -22.17
C ASN A 44 -2.30 -6.38 -22.66
N ILE A 45 -1.78 -5.14 -22.62
CA ILE A 45 -0.39 -4.87 -23.01
C ILE A 45 0.59 -5.56 -22.06
N TYR A 46 0.35 -5.49 -20.75
CA TYR A 46 1.27 -6.04 -19.74
C TYR A 46 1.16 -7.56 -19.55
N LYS A 47 0.20 -8.22 -20.19
CA LYS A 47 0.23 -9.69 -20.35
C LYS A 47 1.31 -10.16 -21.32
N THR A 48 1.77 -9.28 -22.22
CA THR A 48 2.76 -9.63 -23.25
C THR A 48 4.19 -9.42 -22.74
N TRP A 49 5.14 -10.19 -23.25
CA TRP A 49 6.58 -10.01 -22.96
C TRP A 49 7.08 -8.62 -23.36
N ASN A 50 6.51 -8.02 -24.42
CA ASN A 50 6.85 -6.67 -24.87
C ASN A 50 6.45 -5.60 -23.85
N GLY A 51 5.23 -5.71 -23.29
CA GLY A 51 4.75 -4.80 -22.25
C GLY A 51 5.57 -4.91 -20.96
N GLU A 52 5.91 -6.12 -20.55
CA GLU A 52 6.78 -6.36 -19.39
C GLU A 52 8.20 -5.78 -19.60
N ALA A 53 8.80 -6.07 -20.76
CA ALA A 53 10.13 -5.55 -21.12
C ALA A 53 10.17 -4.02 -21.11
N LEU A 54 9.11 -3.37 -21.62
CA LEU A 54 8.98 -1.92 -21.61
C LEU A 54 8.95 -1.34 -20.19
N ILE A 55 8.12 -1.89 -19.30
CA ILE A 55 8.03 -1.43 -17.91
C ILE A 55 9.36 -1.61 -17.19
N ASN A 56 10.01 -2.77 -17.38
CA ASN A 56 11.30 -3.04 -16.77
C ASN A 56 12.40 -2.11 -17.30
N PHE A 57 12.40 -1.79 -18.58
CA PHE A 57 13.31 -0.83 -19.17
C PHE A 57 13.13 0.57 -18.55
N LYS A 58 11.91 1.12 -18.57
CA LYS A 58 11.62 2.45 -17.99
C LYS A 58 11.96 2.52 -16.50
N TRP A 59 11.60 1.48 -15.76
CA TRP A 59 11.90 1.37 -14.34
C TRP A 59 13.39 1.37 -14.04
N ASN A 60 14.17 0.59 -14.78
CA ASN A 60 15.61 0.50 -14.57
C ASN A 60 16.36 1.74 -15.02
N THR A 61 15.82 2.46 -16.01
CA THR A 61 16.46 3.63 -16.62
C THR A 61 16.31 4.89 -15.76
N TYR A 62 15.08 5.22 -15.34
CA TYR A 62 14.82 6.41 -14.52
C TYR A 62 13.86 6.14 -13.36
N GLY A 63 12.85 5.29 -13.55
CA GLY A 63 11.75 5.11 -12.59
C GLY A 63 12.22 4.80 -11.17
N LYS A 64 13.13 3.83 -11.01
CA LYS A 64 13.64 3.43 -9.69
C LYS A 64 14.36 4.57 -8.95
N TYR A 65 15.10 5.42 -9.67
CA TYR A 65 15.88 6.49 -9.05
C TYR A 65 14.96 7.61 -8.57
N TYR A 66 14.02 8.04 -9.41
CA TYR A 66 13.01 9.02 -9.03
C TYR A 66 12.16 8.52 -7.86
N TYR A 67 11.73 7.27 -7.94
CA TYR A 67 10.95 6.65 -6.87
C TYR A 67 11.71 6.66 -5.53
N ILE A 68 12.99 6.27 -5.53
CA ILE A 68 13.83 6.31 -4.33
C ILE A 68 14.00 7.75 -3.81
N ILE A 69 14.17 8.74 -4.69
CA ILE A 69 14.30 10.16 -4.27
C ILE A 69 13.00 10.66 -3.61
N ILE A 70 11.85 10.36 -4.20
CA ILE A 70 10.53 10.71 -3.65
C ILE A 70 10.36 10.05 -2.28
N TRP A 71 10.70 8.76 -2.18
CA TRP A 71 10.63 7.99 -0.94
C TRP A 71 11.57 8.53 0.15
N ILE A 72 12.83 8.85 -0.16
CA ILE A 72 13.78 9.43 0.79
C ILE A 72 13.28 10.80 1.29
N THR A 73 12.75 11.63 0.39
CA THR A 73 12.21 12.95 0.75
C THR A 73 10.98 12.80 1.66
N PHE A 74 10.14 11.80 1.39
CA PHE A 74 9.01 11.46 2.28
C PHE A 74 9.47 10.91 3.63
N MET A 75 10.50 10.06 3.66
CA MET A 75 11.07 9.54 4.91
C MET A 75 11.66 10.65 5.77
N ALA A 76 12.32 11.64 5.17
CA ALA A 76 12.79 12.82 5.88
C ALA A 76 11.62 13.61 6.49
N PHE A 77 10.54 13.81 5.74
CA PHE A 77 9.32 14.45 6.23
C PHE A 77 8.69 13.70 7.41
N LEU A 78 8.49 12.38 7.25
CA LEU A 78 7.94 11.49 8.28
C LEU A 78 8.80 11.54 9.55
N CYS A 79 10.12 11.38 9.42
CA CYS A 79 11.05 11.37 10.55
C CYS A 79 11.06 12.71 11.28
N CYS A 80 11.13 13.84 10.56
CA CYS A 80 11.12 15.17 11.18
C CYS A 80 9.84 15.40 12.00
N PHE A 81 8.68 15.09 11.42
CA PHE A 81 7.40 15.30 12.07
C PHE A 81 7.19 14.37 13.27
N THR A 82 7.45 13.07 13.10
CA THR A 82 7.28 12.08 14.17
C THR A 82 8.26 12.30 15.31
N ALA A 83 9.53 12.65 15.04
CA ALA A 83 10.50 13.02 16.06
C ALA A 83 10.03 14.24 16.87
N ALA A 84 9.54 15.28 16.20
CA ALA A 84 8.99 16.46 16.86
C ALA A 84 7.73 16.14 17.71
N ALA A 85 6.88 15.23 17.24
CA ALA A 85 5.60 14.88 17.88
C ALA A 85 5.74 13.92 19.06
N THR A 86 6.71 13.00 19.03
CA THR A 86 6.81 11.89 19.98
C THR A 86 7.83 12.13 21.09
N ILE A 87 8.96 12.78 20.77
CA ILE A 87 10.06 12.90 21.71
C ILE A 87 9.72 13.91 22.79
N SER A 88 9.92 13.53 24.05
CA SER A 88 9.58 14.37 25.20
C SER A 88 10.53 15.57 25.31
N LYS A 89 10.04 16.63 25.96
CA LYS A 89 10.81 17.86 26.24
C LYS A 89 12.12 17.62 27.01
N GLN A 90 12.27 16.46 27.63
CA GLN A 90 13.46 16.10 28.38
C GLN A 90 14.65 15.71 27.48
N TYR A 91 14.38 15.26 26.24
CA TYR A 91 15.41 14.77 25.32
C TYR A 91 15.66 15.70 24.13
N ILE A 92 14.74 16.61 23.82
CA ILE A 92 14.87 17.56 22.71
C ILE A 92 14.68 18.99 23.20
N ASP A 93 15.65 19.82 22.87
CA ASP A 93 15.59 21.26 23.09
C ASP A 93 14.43 21.92 22.29
N GLU A 94 13.85 22.97 22.87
CA GLU A 94 12.71 23.68 22.28
C GLU A 94 13.07 24.25 20.89
N ASP A 95 14.30 24.73 20.69
CA ASP A 95 14.71 25.30 19.41
C ASP A 95 14.95 24.22 18.35
N MET A 96 15.50 23.07 18.74
CA MET A 96 15.63 21.91 17.84
C MET A 96 14.25 21.39 17.41
N ARG A 97 13.26 21.35 18.32
CA ARG A 97 11.88 20.97 17.96
C ARG A 97 11.24 21.95 16.98
N LYS A 98 11.44 23.26 17.18
CA LYS A 98 10.95 24.27 16.22
C LYS A 98 11.58 24.07 14.84
N GLN A 99 12.89 23.81 14.77
CA GLN A 99 13.57 23.51 13.51
C GLN A 99 13.00 22.27 12.81
N LEU A 100 12.73 21.19 13.56
CA LEU A 100 12.09 19.99 13.02
C LEU A 100 10.69 20.28 12.45
N LEU A 101 9.87 21.07 13.16
CA LEU A 101 8.54 21.46 12.70
C LEU A 101 8.58 22.39 11.46
N ILE A 102 9.54 23.31 11.39
CA ILE A 102 9.74 24.15 10.20
C ILE A 102 10.17 23.29 9.02
N THR A 103 11.08 22.33 9.26
CA THR A 103 11.55 21.40 8.24
C THR A 103 10.42 20.49 7.73
N SER A 104 9.54 20.00 8.63
CA SER A 104 8.37 19.22 8.21
C SER A 104 7.39 20.04 7.39
N ILE A 105 7.19 21.33 7.71
CA ILE A 105 6.37 22.23 6.88
C ILE A 105 6.95 22.35 5.47
N ILE A 106 8.27 22.57 5.34
CA ILE A 106 8.94 22.71 4.04
C ILE A 106 8.78 21.43 3.21
N PHE A 107 9.11 20.25 3.76
CA PHE A 107 8.96 19.00 3.03
C PHE A 107 7.50 18.66 2.71
N GLY A 108 6.58 18.97 3.62
CA GLY A 108 5.15 18.82 3.39
C GLY A 108 4.68 19.64 2.20
N PHE A 109 5.11 20.90 2.09
CA PHE A 109 4.78 21.76 0.94
C PHE A 109 5.38 21.26 -0.37
N ILE A 110 6.58 20.67 -0.35
CA ILE A 110 7.19 20.06 -1.54
C ILE A 110 6.29 18.94 -2.07
N HIS A 111 5.87 17.99 -1.23
CA HIS A 111 4.98 16.90 -1.63
C HIS A 111 3.60 17.40 -2.05
N LEU A 112 3.03 18.35 -1.30
CA LEU A 112 1.74 18.96 -1.64
C LEU A 112 1.77 19.66 -3.01
N SER A 113 2.90 20.26 -3.40
CA SER A 113 3.04 20.91 -4.70
C SER A 113 2.87 19.94 -5.86
N PHE A 114 3.37 18.70 -5.72
CA PHE A 114 3.18 17.66 -6.73
C PHE A 114 1.72 17.22 -6.80
N GLU A 115 1.04 17.03 -5.66
CA GLU A 115 -0.39 16.69 -5.63
C GLU A 115 -1.26 17.78 -6.29
N ILE A 116 -0.99 19.05 -5.98
CA ILE A 116 -1.68 20.19 -6.61
C ILE A 116 -1.49 20.16 -8.13
N HIS A 117 -0.28 19.82 -8.59
CA HIS A 117 -0.02 19.70 -10.03
C HIS A 117 -0.86 18.57 -10.68
N GLN A 118 -1.05 17.44 -10.00
CA GLN A 118 -1.91 16.37 -10.51
C GLN A 118 -3.38 16.81 -10.62
N ILE A 119 -3.87 17.56 -9.63
CA ILE A 119 -5.23 18.11 -9.63
C ILE A 119 -5.44 19.07 -10.80
N ILE A 120 -4.48 19.96 -11.06
CA ILE A 120 -4.52 20.91 -12.19
C ILE A 120 -4.55 20.17 -13.52
N TYR A 121 -3.77 19.09 -13.65
CA TYR A 121 -3.68 18.31 -14.88
C TYR A 121 -5.02 17.63 -15.24
N ASN A 122 -5.59 16.85 -14.31
CA ASN A 122 -6.86 16.16 -14.52
C ASN A 122 -7.66 15.97 -13.21
N PRO A 123 -8.52 16.93 -12.85
CA PRO A 123 -9.23 16.91 -11.56
C PRO A 123 -10.25 15.78 -11.47
N ILE A 124 -10.89 15.41 -12.59
CA ILE A 124 -11.91 14.34 -12.60
C ILE A 124 -11.25 12.99 -12.32
N LYS A 125 -10.14 12.68 -13.02
CA LYS A 125 -9.39 11.45 -12.76
C LYS A 125 -8.84 11.44 -11.34
N TRP A 126 -8.37 12.59 -10.86
CA TRP A 126 -7.80 12.71 -9.53
C TRP A 126 -8.81 12.41 -8.42
N ILE A 127 -10.04 12.95 -8.50
CA ILE A 127 -11.12 12.70 -7.51
C ILE A 127 -11.63 11.26 -7.54
N GLN A 128 -11.55 10.58 -8.68
CA GLN A 128 -12.01 9.19 -8.82
C GLN A 128 -11.08 8.18 -8.12
N ASP A 129 -9.80 8.53 -7.93
CA ASP A 129 -8.88 7.67 -7.19
C ASP A 129 -8.99 7.97 -5.68
N PHE A 130 -9.45 6.97 -4.94
CA PHE A 130 -9.61 7.03 -3.49
C PHE A 130 -8.29 7.30 -2.76
N TRP A 131 -7.15 6.82 -3.30
CA TRP A 131 -5.85 6.96 -2.66
C TRP A 131 -5.35 8.41 -2.68
N ASN A 132 -5.70 9.19 -3.69
CA ASN A 132 -5.29 10.59 -3.81
C ASN A 132 -5.82 11.47 -2.66
N ILE A 133 -7.01 11.16 -2.14
CA ILE A 133 -7.58 11.86 -0.98
C ILE A 133 -6.74 11.58 0.28
N PHE A 134 -6.33 10.33 0.48
CA PHE A 134 -5.44 9.95 1.57
C PHE A 134 -4.10 10.66 1.48
N ASP A 135 -3.57 10.82 0.27
CA ASP A 135 -2.30 11.51 0.02
C ASP A 135 -2.37 12.99 0.44
N ILE A 136 -3.41 13.72 0.05
CA ILE A 136 -3.60 15.10 0.52
C ILE A 136 -3.71 15.16 2.04
N MET A 137 -4.51 14.28 2.65
CA MET A 137 -4.70 14.29 4.10
C MET A 137 -3.38 14.01 4.83
N ALA A 138 -2.55 13.10 4.32
CA ALA A 138 -1.25 12.78 4.87
C ALA A 138 -0.24 13.93 4.79
N TYR A 139 -0.38 14.86 3.83
CA TYR A 139 0.48 16.04 3.75
C TYR A 139 -0.10 17.26 4.49
N VAL A 140 -1.39 17.52 4.35
CA VAL A 140 -2.05 18.72 4.92
C VAL A 140 -2.13 18.65 6.44
N LEU A 141 -2.49 17.49 7.01
CA LEU A 141 -2.65 17.37 8.47
C LEU A 141 -1.35 17.66 9.23
N PRO A 142 -0.18 17.07 8.89
CA PRO A 142 1.08 17.39 9.57
C PRO A 142 1.53 18.85 9.36
N ILE A 143 1.28 19.45 8.19
CA ILE A 143 1.59 20.87 7.95
C ILE A 143 0.75 21.74 8.89
N TYR A 144 -0.56 21.51 8.93
CA TYR A 144 -1.47 22.23 9.81
C TYR A 144 -1.11 22.02 11.29
N ALA A 145 -0.77 20.78 11.67
CA ALA A 145 -0.31 20.44 13.01
C ALA A 145 0.93 21.22 13.41
N SER A 146 1.91 21.29 12.52
CA SER A 146 3.18 21.99 12.74
C SER A 146 2.95 23.50 12.89
N ILE A 147 2.14 24.11 12.02
CA ILE A 147 1.80 25.54 12.08
C ILE A 147 1.02 25.85 13.37
N TYR A 148 -0.01 25.06 13.67
CA TYR A 148 -0.83 25.24 14.86
C TYR A 148 0.00 25.18 16.15
N TRP A 149 0.92 24.20 16.23
CA TRP A 149 1.79 24.05 17.39
C TRP A 149 2.79 25.21 17.50
N LEU A 150 3.38 25.65 16.39
CA LEU A 150 4.30 26.80 16.38
C LEU A 150 3.61 28.11 16.80
N GLN A 151 2.35 28.32 16.43
CA GLN A 151 1.62 29.55 16.74
C GLN A 151 1.08 29.59 18.18
N THR A 152 0.45 28.50 18.63
CA THR A 152 -0.27 28.47 19.91
C THR A 152 0.58 27.96 21.06
N ASN A 153 1.75 27.38 20.77
CA ASN A 153 2.59 26.63 21.70
C ASN A 153 1.82 25.52 22.46
N ASN A 154 0.63 25.14 21.98
CA ASN A 154 -0.23 24.14 22.58
C ASN A 154 -0.13 22.82 21.81
N ARG A 155 0.16 21.74 22.54
CA ARG A 155 0.25 20.40 21.99
C ARG A 155 -1.14 19.77 21.91
N ASN A 156 -1.81 19.90 20.78
CA ASN A 156 -3.04 19.16 20.51
C ASN A 156 -2.71 17.69 20.20
N VAL A 157 -2.81 16.83 21.21
CA VAL A 157 -2.48 15.40 21.13
C VAL A 157 -3.29 14.69 20.04
N SER A 158 -4.60 14.96 19.95
CA SER A 158 -5.46 14.29 18.97
C SER A 158 -5.01 14.57 17.54
N LEU A 159 -4.70 15.83 17.24
CA LEU A 159 -4.31 16.27 15.92
C LEU A 159 -2.93 15.70 15.50
N LEU A 160 -1.99 15.62 16.45
CA LEU A 160 -0.70 14.95 16.21
C LEU A 160 -0.89 13.45 15.95
N THR A 161 -1.74 12.77 16.72
CA THR A 161 -2.00 11.33 16.55
C THR A 161 -2.59 11.03 15.17
N PHE A 162 -3.60 11.79 14.74
CA PHE A 162 -4.16 11.61 13.40
C PHE A 162 -3.13 11.91 12.31
N SER A 163 -2.34 12.96 12.47
CA SER A 163 -1.27 13.31 11.51
C SER A 163 -0.25 12.18 11.36
N CYS A 164 0.21 11.58 12.47
CA CYS A 164 1.11 10.43 12.44
C CYS A 164 0.46 9.22 11.75
N LEU A 165 -0.80 8.91 12.08
CA LEU A 165 -1.51 7.77 11.48
C LEU A 165 -1.62 7.89 9.95
N PHE A 166 -1.99 9.07 9.42
CA PHE A 166 -2.09 9.26 7.98
C PHE A 166 -0.72 9.21 7.30
N LEU A 167 0.33 9.73 7.95
CA LEU A 167 1.70 9.60 7.47
C LEU A 167 2.16 8.13 7.43
N ASP A 168 1.83 7.33 8.44
CA ASP A 168 2.17 5.91 8.49
C ASP A 168 1.41 5.10 7.43
N ILE A 169 0.13 5.41 7.20
CA ILE A 169 -0.63 4.81 6.09
C ILE A 169 0.03 5.15 4.75
N LYS A 170 0.42 6.42 4.54
CA LYS A 170 1.12 6.83 3.33
C LYS A 170 2.47 6.13 3.18
N PHE A 171 3.21 5.96 4.27
CA PHE A 171 4.44 5.16 4.30
C PHE A 171 4.19 3.73 3.81
N LEU A 172 3.12 3.08 4.28
CA LEU A 172 2.77 1.73 3.84
C LEU A 172 2.49 1.63 2.34
N LEU A 173 1.90 2.67 1.74
CA LEU A 173 1.61 2.71 0.30
C LEU A 173 2.87 2.68 -0.57
N PHE A 174 4.02 3.13 -0.07
CA PHE A 174 5.29 2.99 -0.79
C PHE A 174 5.74 1.52 -0.93
N PHE A 175 5.27 0.60 -0.09
CA PHE A 175 5.66 -0.80 -0.25
C PHE A 175 4.97 -1.52 -1.43
N ARG A 176 3.93 -0.92 -2.02
CA ARG A 176 3.20 -1.46 -3.17
C ARG A 176 4.09 -1.76 -4.39
N VAL A 177 5.22 -1.06 -4.51
CA VAL A 177 6.17 -1.19 -5.63
C VAL A 177 7.12 -2.37 -5.51
N PHE A 178 7.29 -2.91 -4.31
CA PHE A 178 8.10 -4.11 -4.15
C PHE A 178 7.25 -5.32 -4.53
N GLU A 179 7.71 -6.07 -5.52
CA GLU A 179 7.20 -7.41 -5.77
C GLU A 179 7.43 -8.20 -4.47
N SER A 180 6.35 -8.47 -3.73
CA SER A 180 6.43 -9.31 -2.55
C SER A 180 7.01 -10.63 -3.00
N PHE A 181 8.18 -11.00 -2.48
CA PHE A 181 8.54 -12.41 -2.44
C PHE A 181 7.37 -13.09 -1.77
N GLU A 182 6.60 -13.85 -2.54
CA GLU A 182 5.63 -14.80 -2.07
C GLU A 182 6.44 -15.88 -1.34
N SER A 183 6.94 -15.53 -0.15
CA SER A 183 7.28 -16.54 0.84
C SER A 183 5.93 -17.14 1.20
N ASP A 184 5.75 -18.42 0.89
CA ASP A 184 4.70 -19.28 1.42
C ASP A 184 4.68 -19.20 2.95
N TYR A 185 4.15 -18.10 3.51
CA TYR A 185 3.73 -18.03 4.89
C TYR A 185 2.38 -18.74 4.95
N SER A 186 2.43 -20.07 4.78
CA SER A 186 1.45 -20.90 5.44
C SER A 186 1.54 -20.55 6.92
N PHE A 187 0.46 -20.03 7.49
CA PHE A 187 0.31 -19.95 8.94
C PHE A 187 0.33 -21.38 9.47
N LYS A 188 1.52 -21.94 9.71
CA LYS A 188 1.67 -23.14 10.53
C LYS A 188 1.40 -22.73 11.97
N LYS A 189 0.13 -22.88 12.34
CA LYS A 189 -0.33 -22.90 13.73
C LYS A 189 0.41 -24.03 14.45
N TYR A 190 1.45 -23.67 15.21
CA TYR A 190 1.99 -24.55 16.24
C TYR A 190 1.03 -24.49 17.43
N MET A 191 0.16 -25.50 17.54
CA MET A 191 -0.38 -25.87 18.85
C MET A 191 0.77 -26.50 19.63
N ASN A 192 1.10 -25.93 20.78
CA ASN A 192 1.78 -26.68 21.81
C ASN A 192 1.21 -26.31 23.19
N ASN A 193 1.08 -27.34 24.01
CA ASN A 193 0.32 -27.37 25.25
C ASN A 193 1.13 -26.89 26.48
N ASN A 194 0.47 -26.09 27.35
CA ASN A 194 0.65 -25.91 28.81
C ASN A 194 1.81 -25.01 29.32
N PRO A 195 1.61 -24.06 30.29
CA PRO A 195 1.13 -24.31 31.66
C PRO A 195 0.25 -23.19 32.31
N ASN A 196 -0.54 -22.41 31.55
CA ASN A 196 -1.31 -21.28 32.10
C ASN A 196 -2.69 -21.72 32.61
N ASN A 197 -2.74 -22.21 33.85
CA ASN A 197 -3.99 -22.52 34.58
C ASN A 197 -4.69 -21.21 35.02
N PRO A 198 -5.93 -20.93 34.58
CA PRO A 198 -6.66 -19.71 34.92
C PRO A 198 -7.06 -19.57 36.40
N TRP A 199 -6.94 -20.64 37.21
CA TRP A 199 -7.33 -20.63 38.62
C TRP A 199 -6.29 -19.99 39.57
N ASN A 200 -5.18 -19.47 39.05
CA ASN A 200 -4.09 -18.86 39.85
C ASN A 200 -3.91 -17.34 39.65
N ILE A 201 -4.77 -16.65 38.90
CA ILE A 201 -4.56 -15.23 38.54
C ILE A 201 -5.80 -14.36 38.77
N VAL A 202 -6.61 -14.69 39.79
CA VAL A 202 -7.75 -13.85 40.17
C VAL A 202 -7.43 -13.19 41.51
N PRO A 203 -7.25 -11.86 41.58
CA PRO A 203 -7.08 -11.19 42.86
C PRO A 203 -8.44 -11.09 43.56
N THR A 204 -8.55 -11.66 44.75
CA THR A 204 -9.68 -11.51 45.68
C THR A 204 -9.27 -10.61 46.84
N TYR A 205 -10.00 -9.51 47.03
CA TYR A 205 -9.79 -8.59 48.17
C TYR A 205 -11.00 -8.62 49.07
N ASN A 206 -10.82 -9.20 50.26
CA ASN A 206 -11.78 -9.21 51.35
C ASN A 206 -11.21 -8.41 52.53
N LYS A 207 -12.04 -7.64 53.23
CA LYS A 207 -11.62 -6.93 54.44
C LYS A 207 -11.57 -7.93 55.60
N VAL A 208 -10.38 -8.14 56.16
CA VAL A 208 -10.14 -9.06 57.29
C VAL A 208 -10.08 -8.22 58.58
N PHE A 209 -10.91 -8.56 59.57
CA PHE A 209 -10.82 -7.97 60.91
C PHE A 209 -9.69 -8.64 61.73
N ASP A 210 -9.23 -7.99 62.80
CA ASP A 210 -8.12 -8.50 63.64
C ASP A 210 -8.40 -9.88 64.30
N ASP A 211 -9.65 -10.35 64.27
CA ASP A 211 -10.09 -11.67 64.73
C ASP A 211 -10.20 -12.74 63.61
N GLY A 212 -9.88 -12.38 62.36
CA GLY A 212 -9.86 -13.29 61.21
C GLY A 212 -11.18 -13.44 60.45
N THR A 213 -12.24 -12.71 60.80
CA THR A 213 -13.52 -12.74 60.07
C THR A 213 -13.53 -11.80 58.85
N ILE A 214 -14.30 -12.16 57.80
CA ILE A 214 -14.45 -11.39 56.55
C ILE A 214 -15.80 -10.66 56.56
N ASP A 215 -15.79 -9.34 56.38
CA ASP A 215 -17.02 -8.54 56.24
C ASP A 215 -17.71 -8.82 54.89
N THR A 216 -19.03 -9.07 54.91
CA THR A 216 -19.84 -9.33 53.72
C THR A 216 -20.34 -8.06 53.03
N HIS A 217 -20.05 -6.87 53.57
CA HIS A 217 -20.41 -5.58 52.97
C HIS A 217 -19.18 -4.85 52.40
N PRO A 218 -19.19 -4.43 51.11
CA PRO A 218 -18.03 -3.81 50.47
C PRO A 218 -17.72 -2.43 51.10
N PHE A 219 -16.49 -2.24 51.57
CA PHE A 219 -16.07 -1.00 52.24
C PHE A 219 -15.68 0.14 51.27
N ILE A 220 -15.35 -0.17 50.00
CA ILE A 220 -15.07 0.83 48.96
C ILE A 220 -15.74 0.37 47.66
N ILE A 221 -16.64 1.21 47.12
CA ILE A 221 -17.29 1.02 45.82
C ILE A 221 -16.56 1.90 44.81
N GLN A 222 -16.06 1.33 43.72
CA GLN A 222 -15.55 2.11 42.60
C GLN A 222 -16.73 2.83 41.93
N SER A 223 -16.68 4.16 41.85
CA SER A 223 -17.68 4.92 41.11
C SER A 223 -17.64 4.50 39.63
N PRO A 224 -18.80 4.20 38.99
CA PRO A 224 -18.82 3.83 37.58
C PRO A 224 -18.19 4.94 36.75
N ASP A 225 -17.33 4.56 35.81
CA ASP A 225 -16.78 5.47 34.80
C ASP A 225 -17.60 5.40 33.50
N LYS A 226 -17.32 6.31 32.57
CA LYS A 226 -18.03 6.35 31.27
C LYS A 226 -17.85 5.09 30.41
N ASN A 227 -16.87 4.23 30.72
CA ASN A 227 -16.60 2.99 30.00
C ASN A 227 -17.20 1.76 30.70
N THR A 228 -17.77 1.93 31.90
CA THR A 228 -18.41 0.87 32.69
C THR A 228 -19.66 0.33 32.01
N ASN A 229 -20.37 1.15 31.23
CA ASN A 229 -21.42 0.68 30.33
C ASN A 229 -21.27 1.33 28.95
N MET A 230 -20.55 0.65 28.05
CA MET A 230 -20.37 1.14 26.68
C MET A 230 -21.68 1.18 25.87
N PHE A 231 -22.78 0.60 26.36
CA PHE A 231 -24.08 0.61 25.68
C PHE A 231 -24.99 1.78 26.08
N GLU A 232 -24.53 2.67 26.97
CA GLU A 232 -25.30 3.86 27.38
C GLU A 232 -25.35 4.93 26.26
N ASP A 233 -24.26 5.10 25.51
CA ASP A 233 -24.20 6.00 24.36
C ASP A 233 -24.14 5.24 23.03
N TYR A 234 -24.77 5.81 22.00
CA TYR A 234 -24.81 5.21 20.67
C TYR A 234 -23.40 5.06 20.07
N ARG A 235 -22.48 6.01 20.29
CA ARG A 235 -21.12 5.95 19.70
C ARG A 235 -20.28 4.87 20.38
N THR A 236 -20.39 4.78 21.71
CA THR A 236 -19.68 3.74 22.48
C THR A 236 -20.25 2.36 22.23
N SER A 237 -21.55 2.24 21.95
CA SER A 237 -22.18 0.94 21.65
C SER A 237 -21.71 0.39 20.30
N LEU A 238 -21.55 1.24 19.28
CA LEU A 238 -20.93 0.85 18.02
C LEU A 238 -19.47 0.39 18.20
N PHE A 239 -18.70 1.08 19.04
CA PHE A 239 -17.32 0.69 19.35
C PHE A 239 -17.26 -0.64 20.11
N ALA A 240 -18.18 -0.86 21.07
CA ALA A 240 -18.32 -2.13 21.77
C ALA A 240 -18.64 -3.30 20.81
N MET A 241 -19.49 -3.07 19.80
CA MET A 241 -19.75 -4.06 18.76
C MET A 241 -18.51 -4.38 17.93
N TYR A 242 -17.71 -3.38 17.58
CA TYR A 242 -16.43 -3.58 16.89
C TYR A 242 -15.44 -4.39 17.73
N LEU A 243 -15.28 -4.06 19.03
CA LEU A 243 -14.44 -4.82 19.95
C LEU A 243 -14.87 -6.29 20.01
N PHE A 244 -16.18 -6.54 20.12
CA PHE A 244 -16.72 -7.90 20.14
C PHE A 244 -16.44 -8.66 18.83
N LEU A 245 -16.50 -8.01 17.67
CA LEU A 245 -16.12 -8.60 16.37
C LEU A 245 -14.65 -9.01 16.30
N THR A 246 -13.77 -8.22 16.92
CA THR A 246 -12.33 -8.53 17.01
C THR A 246 -12.00 -9.57 18.09
N GLY A 247 -13.00 -10.02 18.87
CA GLY A 247 -12.86 -11.02 19.92
C GLY A 247 -12.63 -10.47 21.33
N ASP A 248 -12.68 -9.14 21.54
CA ASP A 248 -12.63 -8.53 22.87
C ASP A 248 -14.04 -8.46 23.47
N SER A 249 -14.30 -9.29 24.48
CA SER A 249 -15.58 -9.39 25.18
C SER A 249 -15.69 -8.47 26.40
N LYS A 250 -14.69 -7.64 26.70
CA LYS A 250 -14.69 -6.75 27.88
C LYS A 250 -15.86 -5.76 27.90
N ALA A 251 -16.39 -5.39 26.74
CA ALA A 251 -17.57 -4.53 26.67
C ALA A 251 -18.85 -5.21 27.21
N LEU A 252 -18.90 -6.55 27.18
CA LEU A 252 -20.04 -7.36 27.60
C LEU A 252 -19.83 -8.03 28.98
N SER A 253 -18.60 -8.06 29.51
CA SER A 253 -18.26 -8.69 30.79
C SER A 253 -18.86 -8.00 32.01
N ASN A 254 -19.37 -6.78 31.85
CA ASN A 254 -19.94 -6.00 32.96
C ASN A 254 -21.36 -6.44 33.32
N TRP A 255 -21.97 -7.36 32.55
CA TRP A 255 -23.30 -7.89 32.80
C TRP A 255 -23.25 -9.35 33.25
N SER A 256 -24.08 -9.69 34.25
CA SER A 256 -24.26 -11.07 34.69
C SER A 256 -24.98 -11.88 33.60
N TYR A 257 -24.33 -12.94 33.13
CA TYR A 257 -24.87 -13.83 32.10
C TYR A 257 -26.02 -14.71 32.61
N ILE A 258 -26.06 -14.99 33.92
CA ILE A 258 -27.09 -15.81 34.55
C ILE A 258 -28.42 -15.04 34.60
N ASP A 259 -28.35 -13.74 34.90
CA ASP A 259 -29.54 -12.90 35.09
C ASP A 259 -30.13 -12.43 33.75
N ASN A 260 -29.39 -12.56 32.64
CA ASN A 260 -29.76 -12.05 31.32
C ASN A 260 -29.63 -13.11 30.22
N PRO A 261 -30.55 -14.10 30.14
CA PRO A 261 -30.46 -15.19 29.17
C PRO A 261 -30.60 -14.72 27.72
N SER A 262 -31.36 -13.65 27.47
CA SER A 262 -31.51 -13.02 26.14
C SER A 262 -30.19 -12.49 25.60
N LEU A 263 -29.35 -11.92 26.47
CA LEU A 263 -28.02 -11.45 26.12
C LEU A 263 -27.14 -12.59 25.64
N VAL A 264 -27.12 -13.70 26.39
CA VAL A 264 -26.29 -14.87 26.08
C VAL A 264 -26.69 -15.46 24.73
N ILE A 265 -27.99 -15.54 24.44
CA ILE A 265 -28.51 -16.00 23.15
C ILE A 265 -28.06 -15.06 22.02
N LEU A 266 -28.14 -13.74 22.22
CA LEU A 266 -27.74 -12.76 21.21
C LEU A 266 -26.23 -12.79 20.93
N ILE A 267 -25.41 -12.89 21.98
CA ILE A 267 -23.94 -13.05 21.88
C ILE A 267 -23.60 -14.30 21.07
N PHE A 268 -24.25 -15.42 21.37
CA PHE A 268 -24.04 -16.68 20.67
C PHE A 268 -24.42 -16.58 19.19
N LEU A 269 -25.61 -16.06 18.88
CA LEU A 269 -26.09 -15.88 17.50
C LEU A 269 -25.19 -14.91 16.71
N PHE A 270 -24.78 -13.81 17.32
CA PHE A 270 -23.90 -12.83 16.68
C PHE A 270 -22.53 -13.42 16.38
N SER A 271 -21.93 -14.15 17.32
CA SER A 271 -20.65 -14.83 17.11
C SER A 271 -20.73 -15.86 15.98
N LEU A 272 -21.79 -16.68 15.96
CA LEU A 272 -22.00 -17.66 14.90
C LEU A 272 -22.18 -16.99 13.52
N LEU A 273 -23.01 -15.95 13.43
CA LEU A 273 -23.36 -15.34 12.16
C LEU A 273 -22.24 -14.44 11.61
N ILE A 274 -21.64 -13.59 12.44
CA ILE A 274 -20.65 -12.63 11.96
C ILE A 274 -19.24 -13.21 12.03
N VAL A 275 -18.81 -13.68 13.21
CA VAL A 275 -17.42 -14.13 13.41
C VAL A 275 -17.16 -15.45 12.70
N VAL A 276 -18.08 -16.42 12.79
CA VAL A 276 -17.87 -17.73 12.15
C VAL A 276 -18.34 -17.74 10.70
N TYR A 277 -19.56 -17.33 10.40
CA TYR A 277 -20.08 -17.45 9.03
C TYR A 277 -19.57 -16.33 8.11
N LEU A 278 -19.81 -15.06 8.45
CA LEU A 278 -19.50 -13.94 7.55
C LEU A 278 -17.99 -13.75 7.35
N MET A 279 -17.17 -13.82 8.40
CA MET A 279 -15.72 -13.67 8.23
C MET A 279 -15.12 -14.81 7.39
N ASN A 280 -15.54 -16.06 7.61
CA ASN A 280 -15.04 -17.17 6.81
C ASN A 280 -15.53 -17.12 5.36
N LEU A 281 -16.79 -16.69 5.12
CA LEU A 281 -17.30 -16.44 3.78
C LEU A 281 -16.51 -15.32 3.10
N PHE A 282 -16.25 -14.22 3.81
CA PHE A 282 -15.45 -13.10 3.29
C PHE A 282 -14.03 -13.55 2.93
N ILE A 283 -13.37 -14.32 3.80
CA ILE A 283 -12.04 -14.90 3.52
C ILE A 283 -12.10 -15.81 2.28
N GLY A 284 -13.12 -16.67 2.15
CA GLY A 284 -13.27 -17.55 0.99
C GLY A 284 -13.50 -16.78 -0.32
N LEU A 285 -14.37 -15.76 -0.29
CA LEU A 285 -14.61 -14.89 -1.45
C LEU A 285 -13.37 -14.08 -1.81
N LEU A 286 -12.65 -13.57 -0.80
CA LEU A 286 -11.39 -12.85 -0.99
C LEU A 286 -10.33 -13.75 -1.61
N ASN A 287 -10.19 -14.99 -1.12
CA ASN A 287 -9.24 -15.96 -1.66
C ASN A 287 -9.55 -16.27 -3.13
N ASN A 288 -10.81 -16.50 -3.48
CA ASN A 288 -11.23 -16.73 -4.86
C ASN A 288 -10.97 -15.51 -5.77
N ALA A 289 -11.16 -14.30 -5.25
CA ALA A 289 -10.88 -13.07 -5.98
C ALA A 289 -9.37 -12.87 -6.21
N ILE A 290 -8.54 -13.20 -5.20
CA ILE A 290 -7.08 -13.17 -5.30
C ILE A 290 -6.58 -14.19 -6.33
N GLU A 291 -7.09 -15.42 -6.31
CA GLU A 291 -6.68 -16.48 -7.27
C GLU A 291 -7.02 -16.12 -8.73
N LYS A 292 -8.12 -15.40 -8.95
CA LYS A 292 -8.56 -14.96 -10.29
C LYS A 292 -7.75 -13.77 -10.81
N ASP A 293 -7.18 -12.94 -9.94
CA ASP A 293 -6.39 -11.79 -10.35
C ASP A 293 -4.93 -12.20 -10.55
N ASN A 294 -4.37 -12.03 -11.75
CA ASN A 294 -2.96 -12.32 -11.96
C ASN A 294 -2.10 -11.29 -11.23
N ASN A 295 -1.58 -11.67 -10.05
CA ASN A 295 -0.72 -10.86 -9.18
C ASN A 295 0.36 -10.13 -9.96
N ARG A 296 0.99 -10.79 -10.94
CA ARG A 296 2.08 -10.20 -11.74
C ARG A 296 1.61 -9.12 -12.70
N VAL A 297 0.48 -9.32 -13.38
CA VAL A 297 -0.05 -8.31 -14.32
C VAL A 297 -0.56 -7.10 -13.55
N SER A 298 -1.23 -7.31 -12.42
CA SER A 298 -1.69 -6.23 -11.55
C SER A 298 -0.51 -5.44 -10.95
N TYR A 299 0.58 -6.12 -10.58
CA TYR A 299 1.84 -5.49 -10.19
C TYR A 299 2.46 -4.64 -11.31
N LEU A 300 2.52 -5.17 -12.54
CA LEU A 300 3.05 -4.41 -13.69
C LEU A 300 2.20 -3.17 -14.01
N ILE A 301 0.87 -3.24 -13.82
CA ILE A 301 -0.03 -2.08 -13.97
C ILE A 301 0.30 -1.02 -12.93
N GLN A 302 0.39 -1.39 -11.65
CA GLN A 302 0.71 -0.43 -10.58
C GLN A 302 2.07 0.24 -10.83
N LYS A 303 3.05 -0.54 -11.26
CA LYS A 303 4.38 -0.02 -11.65
C LYS A 303 4.30 0.92 -12.86
N ALA A 304 3.41 0.64 -13.82
CA ALA A 304 3.18 1.49 -14.98
C ALA A 304 2.50 2.82 -14.62
N GLU A 305 1.54 2.80 -13.70
CA GLU A 305 0.86 3.99 -13.19
C GLU A 305 1.85 4.93 -12.50
N ILE A 306 2.71 4.39 -11.63
CA ILE A 306 3.77 5.16 -10.96
C ILE A 306 4.79 5.72 -11.98
N LEU A 307 5.17 4.92 -12.99
CA LEU A 307 6.04 5.40 -14.06
C LEU A 307 5.41 6.53 -14.87
N ALA A 308 4.09 6.46 -15.12
CA ALA A 308 3.36 7.50 -15.82
C ALA A 308 3.28 8.80 -15.01
N GLU A 309 3.08 8.71 -13.70
CA GLU A 309 3.14 9.86 -12.79
C GLU A 309 4.54 10.49 -12.77
N ILE A 310 5.60 9.67 -12.62
CA ILE A 310 6.99 10.14 -12.68
C ILE A 310 7.26 10.86 -14.01
N GLU A 311 6.85 10.26 -15.12
CA GLU A 311 7.06 10.80 -16.47
C GLU A 311 6.31 12.12 -16.72
N LEU A 312 5.12 12.28 -16.15
CA LEU A 312 4.34 13.51 -16.27
C LEU A 312 4.81 14.63 -15.35
N PHE A 313 4.99 14.32 -14.06
CA PHE A 313 5.03 15.32 -12.98
C PHE A 313 6.41 15.50 -12.35
N TYR A 314 7.29 14.51 -12.45
CA TYR A 314 8.62 14.56 -11.81
C TYR A 314 9.77 14.76 -12.82
N LEU A 315 9.60 14.31 -14.07
CA LEU A 315 10.60 14.52 -15.10
C LEU A 315 10.61 15.97 -15.60
N LEU A 316 11.79 16.56 -15.67
CA LEU A 316 11.97 17.87 -16.28
C LEU A 316 11.79 17.78 -17.81
N PRO A 317 11.33 18.85 -18.46
CA PRO A 317 11.12 18.88 -19.91
C PRO A 317 12.32 18.39 -20.74
N HIS A 318 13.53 18.73 -20.35
CA HIS A 318 14.73 18.30 -21.08
C HIS A 318 15.01 16.79 -20.92
N GLN A 319 14.71 16.23 -19.75
CA GLN A 319 14.92 14.80 -19.46
C GLN A 319 13.99 13.90 -20.27
N ARG A 320 12.77 14.39 -20.55
CA ARG A 320 11.80 13.71 -21.43
C ARG A 320 12.25 13.58 -22.88
N ARG A 321 13.32 14.29 -23.25
CA ARG A 321 13.90 14.32 -24.60
C ARG A 321 15.30 13.69 -24.65
N TRP A 322 15.72 13.01 -23.59
CA TRP A 322 16.96 12.26 -23.58
C TRP A 322 16.81 10.95 -24.36
N ASN A 323 17.57 10.83 -25.45
CA ASN A 323 17.59 9.61 -26.29
C ASN A 323 17.98 8.35 -25.51
N THR A 324 18.69 8.48 -24.40
CA THR A 324 19.04 7.36 -23.51
C THR A 324 17.85 6.85 -22.71
N TRP A 325 16.91 7.74 -22.34
CA TRP A 325 15.73 7.41 -21.53
C TRP A 325 14.52 7.06 -22.40
N PHE A 326 14.49 7.63 -23.60
CA PHE A 326 13.46 7.38 -24.61
C PHE A 326 14.12 7.04 -25.95
N PRO A 327 14.71 5.83 -26.10
CA PRO A 327 15.37 5.41 -27.34
C PRO A 327 14.35 5.05 -28.43
N GLU A 328 14.80 4.77 -29.67
CA GLU A 328 13.88 4.26 -30.71
C GLU A 328 13.65 2.74 -30.60
N VAL A 329 14.56 2.04 -29.94
CA VAL A 329 14.59 0.57 -29.82
C VAL A 329 15.02 0.18 -28.41
N ILE A 330 14.37 -0.85 -27.86
CA ILE A 330 14.75 -1.46 -26.57
C ILE A 330 15.34 -2.85 -26.82
N TYR A 331 16.45 -3.14 -26.15
CA TYR A 331 17.05 -4.47 -26.12
C TYR A 331 16.52 -5.25 -24.92
N TYR A 332 15.88 -6.39 -25.17
CA TYR A 332 15.36 -7.27 -24.13
C TYR A 332 16.14 -8.58 -24.11
N TYR A 333 16.75 -8.89 -22.97
CA TYR A 333 17.52 -10.11 -22.78
C TYR A 333 16.65 -11.19 -22.15
N ALA A 334 16.42 -12.28 -22.87
CA ALA A 334 15.65 -13.42 -22.40
C ALA A 334 16.53 -14.66 -22.28
N ASN A 335 16.29 -15.48 -21.26
CA ASN A 335 16.90 -16.80 -21.16
C ASN A 335 16.36 -17.71 -22.29
N ALA A 336 17.24 -18.44 -22.97
CA ALA A 336 16.88 -19.35 -24.06
C ALA A 336 15.86 -20.41 -23.62
N ASP A 337 15.94 -20.93 -22.39
CA ASP A 337 15.01 -21.95 -21.89
C ASP A 337 13.60 -21.38 -21.69
N LYS A 338 13.50 -20.18 -21.10
CA LYS A 338 12.22 -19.46 -20.96
C LYS A 338 11.64 -19.12 -22.32
N THR A 339 12.49 -18.71 -23.26
CA THR A 339 12.09 -18.39 -24.63
C THR A 339 11.56 -19.63 -25.35
N ARG A 340 12.26 -20.76 -25.24
CA ARG A 340 11.83 -22.04 -25.81
C ARG A 340 10.47 -22.48 -25.27
N LYS A 341 10.25 -22.34 -23.96
CA LYS A 341 8.95 -22.64 -23.33
C LYS A 341 7.84 -21.75 -23.90
N LYS A 342 8.08 -20.44 -23.97
CA LYS A 342 7.08 -19.49 -24.47
C LYS A 342 6.72 -19.72 -25.94
N ILE A 343 7.70 -20.06 -26.79
CA ILE A 343 7.42 -20.39 -28.19
C ILE A 343 6.55 -21.65 -28.31
N LYS A 344 6.80 -22.68 -27.50
CA LYS A 344 5.94 -23.88 -27.47
C LYS A 344 4.50 -23.53 -27.07
N GLU A 345 4.33 -22.73 -26.03
CA GLU A 345 3.01 -22.22 -25.62
C GLU A 345 2.29 -21.48 -26.76
N MET A 346 2.99 -20.58 -27.47
CA MET A 346 2.42 -19.85 -28.61
C MET A 346 2.05 -20.75 -29.80
N ILE A 347 2.77 -21.87 -30.00
CA ILE A 347 2.45 -22.86 -31.03
C ILE A 347 1.17 -23.61 -30.62
N ASP A 348 1.06 -24.02 -29.36
CA ASP A 348 -0.10 -24.72 -28.83
C ASP A 348 -1.37 -23.83 -28.86
N GLU A 349 -1.20 -22.53 -28.63
CA GLU A 349 -2.28 -21.51 -28.68
C GLU A 349 -2.60 -21.02 -30.11
N ASN A 350 -1.93 -21.53 -31.15
CA ASN A 350 -2.02 -21.08 -32.55
C ASN A 350 -1.65 -19.59 -32.79
N GLU A 351 -1.04 -18.92 -31.82
CA GLU A 351 -0.61 -17.51 -31.92
C GLU A 351 0.71 -17.35 -32.70
N TRP A 352 1.47 -18.43 -32.88
CA TRP A 352 2.80 -18.40 -33.53
C TRP A 352 2.73 -18.13 -35.04
N TYR A 353 1.68 -18.60 -35.71
CA TYR A 353 1.57 -18.64 -37.17
C TYR A 353 1.05 -17.33 -37.79
N THR A 354 1.56 -16.17 -37.34
CA THR A 354 1.33 -14.88 -38.02
C THR A 354 2.25 -14.70 -39.23
N ASN A 355 1.79 -13.97 -40.24
CA ASN A 355 2.55 -13.68 -41.47
C ASN A 355 3.74 -12.71 -41.27
N ASP A 356 3.90 -12.18 -40.05
CA ASP A 356 4.94 -11.20 -39.74
C ASP A 356 6.30 -11.89 -39.52
N PHE A 357 7.33 -11.36 -40.19
CA PHE A 357 8.75 -11.75 -40.04
C PHE A 357 9.03 -13.27 -40.14
N PRO A 358 8.66 -13.94 -41.26
CA PRO A 358 8.79 -15.39 -41.39
C PRO A 358 10.24 -15.89 -41.29
N GLU A 359 11.20 -15.15 -41.84
CA GLU A 359 12.63 -15.50 -41.83
C GLU A 359 13.20 -15.48 -40.41
N LEU A 360 12.91 -14.42 -39.63
CA LEU A 360 13.38 -14.31 -38.24
C LEU A 360 12.79 -15.39 -37.34
N LYS A 361 11.53 -15.80 -37.57
CA LYS A 361 10.90 -16.90 -36.83
C LYS A 361 11.59 -18.23 -37.10
N GLN A 362 11.91 -18.52 -38.36
CA GLN A 362 12.63 -19.75 -38.72
C GLN A 362 14.04 -19.76 -38.12
N GLU A 363 14.75 -18.65 -38.18
CA GLU A 363 16.09 -18.53 -37.57
C GLU A 363 16.05 -18.74 -36.05
N LEU A 364 15.03 -18.18 -35.37
CA LEU A 364 14.84 -18.34 -33.93
C LEU A 364 14.54 -19.79 -33.54
N LEU A 365 13.69 -20.50 -34.30
CA LEU A 365 13.38 -21.91 -34.07
C LEU A 365 14.62 -22.80 -34.26
N ASN A 366 15.41 -22.53 -35.29
CA ASN A 366 16.67 -23.21 -35.56
C ASN A 366 17.67 -22.99 -34.42
N LYS A 367 17.87 -21.75 -33.96
CA LYS A 367 18.75 -21.43 -32.83
C LYS A 367 18.29 -22.04 -31.50
N LEU A 368 16.98 -22.24 -31.32
CA LEU A 368 16.40 -22.84 -30.12
C LEU A 368 16.19 -24.35 -30.23
N ASN A 369 16.58 -25.01 -31.34
CA ASN A 369 16.37 -26.43 -31.60
C ASN A 369 14.91 -26.88 -31.38
N ILE A 370 13.94 -26.08 -31.83
CA ILE A 370 12.51 -26.42 -31.76
C ILE A 370 12.10 -27.02 -33.11
N GLN A 371 11.76 -28.31 -33.12
CA GLN A 371 11.23 -28.96 -34.33
C GLN A 371 9.78 -28.50 -34.56
N GLN A 372 9.50 -27.89 -35.71
CA GLN A 372 8.13 -27.68 -36.17
C GLN A 372 7.53 -29.05 -36.49
N LYS A 373 6.37 -29.39 -35.90
CA LYS A 373 5.57 -30.50 -36.43
C LYS A 373 5.08 -30.07 -37.82
N PRO A 374 5.24 -30.90 -38.86
CA PRO A 374 4.68 -30.58 -40.17
C PRO A 374 3.16 -30.48 -40.02
N ASN A 375 2.59 -29.34 -40.43
CA ASN A 375 1.15 -29.15 -40.51
C ASN A 375 0.60 -30.18 -41.51
N SER A 376 -0.22 -31.12 -41.01
CA SER A 376 -1.03 -32.05 -41.81
C SER A 376 -2.35 -31.43 -42.18
#